data_AF-A0A940WAU2-F1
#
_entry.id   AF-A0A940WAU2-F1
#
_cell.length_a   1.000
_cell.length_b   1.000
_cell.length_c   1.000
_cell.angle_alpha   90.00
_cell.angle_beta   90.00
_cell.angle_gamma   90.00
#
_symmetry.space_group_name_H-M   'P 1'
#
loop_
_entity.id
_entity.type
_entity.pdbx_description
1 polymer ?
#
loop_
_entity_poly.entity_id
_entity_poly.type
_entity_poly.pdbx_seq_one_letter_code
_entity_poly.pdbx_strand_id
1 'polypeptide(L)' 'MTALPIIETQAGDVSAYIPTNVISITDGQIYLEADLFYSGVRPAVNVGLSVSRVGGNA' A
#
# COMPACT_ATOMS: atom_id res chain seq x y z
N MET A 1 16.19 6.78 11.28
CA MET A 1 16.26 6.28 9.90
C MET A 1 14.86 5.85 9.51
N THR A 2 14.33 6.31 8.38
CA THR A 2 12.96 6.01 7.93
C THR A 2 13.03 5.28 6.60
N ALA A 3 12.25 4.21 6.43
CA ALA A 3 12.24 3.40 5.21
C ALA A 3 10.88 3.50 4.52
N LEU A 4 10.91 3.63 3.18
CA LEU A 4 9.71 3.66 2.32
C LEU A 4 9.88 2.61 1.21
N PRO A 5 9.69 1.31 1.53
CA PRO A 5 9.81 0.25 0.54
C PRO A 5 8.67 0.33 -0.48
N ILE A 6 9.00 0.02 -1.75
CA ILE A 6 8.03 -0.05 -2.85
C ILE A 6 7.98 -1.49 -3.36
N ILE A 7 6.78 -1.98 -3.60
CA ILE A 7 6.52 -3.33 -4.12
C ILE A 7 5.51 -3.23 -5.24
N GLU A 8 5.75 -3.99 -6.30
CA GLU A 8 4.80 -4.16 -7.39
C GLU A 8 3.91 -5.37 -7.12
N THR A 9 2.59 -5.16 -7.11
CA THR A 9 1.60 -6.24 -7.08
C THR A 9 1.18 -6.60 -8.50
N GLN A 10 1.14 -7.88 -8.81
CA GLN A 10 0.66 -8.37 -10.11
C GLN A 10 -0.87 -8.42 -10.11
N ALA A 11 -1.52 -7.74 -11.05
CA ALA A 11 -2.98 -7.65 -11.15
C ALA A 11 -3.69 -7.23 -9.84
N GLY A 12 -3.03 -6.46 -8.98
CA GLY A 12 -3.56 -6.06 -7.68
C GLY A 12 -3.60 -7.15 -6.61
N ASP A 13 -2.88 -8.27 -6.83
CA ASP A 13 -2.79 -9.35 -5.85
C ASP A 13 -1.85 -8.98 -4.69
N VAL A 14 -2.47 -8.59 -3.57
CA VAL A 14 -1.79 -8.30 -2.29
C VAL A 14 -1.51 -9.56 -1.45
N SER A 15 -2.07 -10.71 -1.85
CA SER A 15 -1.93 -11.98 -1.14
C SER A 15 -0.73 -12.81 -1.60
N ALA A 16 -0.05 -12.39 -2.67
CA ALA A 16 1.19 -13.00 -3.13
C ALA A 16 2.27 -13.01 -2.03
N TYR A 17 3.21 -13.95 -2.14
CA TYR A 17 4.23 -14.21 -1.11
C TYR A 17 5.06 -12.97 -0.74
N ILE A 18 5.56 -12.23 -1.73
CA ILE A 18 6.39 -11.03 -1.48
C ILE A 18 5.58 -9.89 -0.88
N PRO A 19 4.42 -9.46 -1.44
CA PRO A 19 3.56 -8.47 -0.82
C PRO A 19 3.18 -8.83 0.62
N THR A 20 2.73 -10.05 0.87
CA THR A 20 2.32 -10.52 2.21
C THR A 20 3.46 -10.39 3.23
N ASN A 21 4.67 -10.78 2.86
CA ASN A 21 5.83 -10.72 3.76
C ASN A 21 6.26 -9.30 4.09
N VAL A 22 6.20 -8.37 3.14
CA VAL A 22 6.60 -6.99 3.45
C VAL A 22 5.50 -6.25 4.22
N ILE A 23 4.23 -6.53 3.93
CA ILE A 23 3.10 -5.99 4.70
C ILE A 23 3.17 -6.43 6.18
N SER A 24 3.66 -7.64 6.45
CA SER A 24 3.82 -8.15 7.81
C SER A 24 5.00 -7.53 8.57
N ILE A 25 6.01 -7.00 7.86
CA ILE A 25 7.21 -6.39 8.44
C ILE A 25 7.07 -4.86 8.62
N THR A 26 6.37 -4.18 7.71
CA THR A 26 6.22 -2.72 7.71
C THR A 26 5.29 -2.22 8.81
N ASP A 27 5.30 -0.93 9.12
CA ASP A 27 4.35 -0.31 10.08
C ASP A 27 3.05 0.17 9.42
N GLY A 28 2.80 -0.23 8.18
CA GLY A 28 1.65 0.18 7.40
C GLY A 28 1.98 0.23 5.92
N GLN A 29 0.97 0.52 5.11
CA GLN A 29 1.10 0.59 3.67
C GLN A 29 0.20 1.65 3.07
N ILE A 30 0.64 2.20 1.95
CA ILE A 30 -0.17 2.98 1.02
C ILE A 30 -0.38 2.11 -0.20
N TYR A 31 -1.62 1.69 -0.44
CA TYR A 31 -1.99 0.88 -1.60
C TYR A 31 -2.50 1.76 -2.73
N LEU A 32 -1.86 1.68 -3.89
CA LEU A 32 -2.22 2.42 -5.09
C LEU A 32 -2.99 1.52 -6.06
N GLU A 33 -4.19 1.93 -6.45
CA GLU A 33 -5.09 1.13 -7.28
C GLU A 33 -5.19 1.68 -8.70
N ALA A 34 -5.11 0.79 -9.69
CA ALA A 34 -5.13 1.15 -11.10
C ALA A 34 -6.47 1.82 -11.49
N ASP A 35 -7.60 1.31 -10.98
CA ASP A 35 -8.93 1.83 -11.32
C ASP A 35 -9.13 3.26 -10.79
N LEU A 36 -8.61 3.57 -9.60
CA LEU A 36 -8.57 4.94 -9.07
C LEU A 36 -7.72 5.87 -9.94
N PHE A 37 -6.57 5.38 -10.42
CA PHE A 37 -5.71 6.16 -11.31
C PHE A 37 -6.37 6.46 -12.66
N TYR A 38 -7.03 5.46 -13.26
CA TYR A 38 -7.71 5.59 -14.56
C TYR A 38 -9.01 6.39 -14.47
N SER A 39 -9.67 6.43 -13.31
CA SER A 39 -10.80 7.33 -13.04
C SER A 39 -10.40 8.78 -12.74
N GLY A 40 -9.10 9.10 -12.77
CA GLY A 40 -8.58 10.46 -12.60
C GLY A 40 -8.23 10.83 -11.16
N VAL A 41 -8.39 9.93 -10.19
CA VAL A 41 -7.99 10.16 -8.80
C VAL A 41 -6.47 10.05 -8.70
N ARG A 42 -5.81 11.16 -8.36
CA ARG A 42 -4.36 11.25 -8.22
C ARG A 42 -3.99 12.04 -6.96
N PRO A 43 -3.27 11.43 -5.99
CA PRO A 43 -2.74 10.07 -6.00
C PRO A 43 -3.85 9.01 -5.81
N ALA A 44 -3.70 7.87 -6.49
CA ALA A 44 -4.69 6.80 -6.59
C ALA A 44 -4.75 5.89 -5.34
N VAL A 45 -4.81 6.49 -4.15
CA VAL A 45 -4.72 5.78 -2.87
C VAL A 45 -6.05 5.14 -2.52
N ASN A 46 -6.06 3.82 -2.33
CA ASN A 46 -7.22 3.11 -1.82
C ASN A 46 -7.27 3.25 -0.28
N VAL A 47 -8.26 3.97 0.22
CA VAL A 47 -8.43 4.25 1.66
C VAL A 47 -8.82 3.03 2.50
N GLY A 48 -9.41 2.00 1.90
CA GLY A 48 -9.80 0.79 2.62
C GLY A 48 -8.64 -0.18 2.84
N LEU A 49 -7.69 -0.22 1.89
CA LEU A 49 -6.52 -1.11 1.93
C LEU A 49 -5.27 -0.44 2.52
N SER A 50 -5.23 0.89 2.55
CA SER A 50 -4.12 1.65 3.11
C SER A 50 -4.30 1.87 4.61
N VAL A 51 -3.27 1.55 5.40
CA VAL A 51 -3.30 1.70 6.87
C VAL A 51 -1.97 2.21 7.40
N SER A 52 -2.00 2.90 8.53
CA SER A 52 -0.84 3.22 9.35
C SER A 52 -1.03 2.62 10.72
N ARG A 53 -0.10 1.77 11.17
CA ARG A 53 -0.11 1.20 12.53
C ARG A 53 0.31 2.24 13.58
N VAL A 54 1.05 3.27 13.19
CA VAL A 54 1.46 4.37 14.08
C VAL A 54 0.33 5.40 14.26
N GLY A 55 -0.54 5.55 13.25
CA GLY A 55 -1.70 6.43 13.31
C GLY A 55 -1.33 7.90 13.54
N GLY A 56 -2.07 8.59 14.42
CA GLY A 56 -1.86 10.02 14.72
C GLY A 56 -0.72 10.32 15.69
N ASN A 57 0.00 9.31 16.17
CA ASN A 57 1.17 9.45 17.05
C ASN A 57 2.50 9.52 16.28
N ALA A 58 2.42 9.56 14.94
CA ALA A 58 3.56 9.59 14.03
C ALA A 58 4.27 10.96 13.99
#